data_AF-A0A8T4SFF4-F1
#
_entry.id   AF-A0A8T4SFF4-F1
#
_cell.length_a   1.000
_cell.length_b   1.000
_cell.length_c   1.000
_cell.angle_alpha   90.00
_cell.angle_beta   90.00
_cell.angle_gamma   90.00
#
_symmetry.space_group_name_H-M   'P 1'
#
loop_
_entity.id
_entity.type
_entity.pdbx_description
1 polymer ?
#
loop_
_entity_poly.entity_id
_entity_poly.type
_entity_poly.pdbx_seq_one_letter_code
_entity_poly.pdbx_strand_id
1 'polypeptide(L)' 'MTKVISLSDNAYGRIKSIKAESESFSDVVIRLTEKKIKKPITDFFGKWPGGTEELNRIERILKEDRKKFKTRDIHELLS' A
#
# COMPACT_ATOMS: atom_id res chain seq x y z
N MET A 1 29.83 2.85 11.69
CA MET A 1 30.72 3.30 10.60
C MET A 1 29.90 4.20 9.69
N THR A 2 30.35 5.43 9.41
CA THR A 2 29.60 6.38 8.58
C THR A 2 30.18 6.41 7.17
N LYS A 3 29.31 6.37 6.16
CA LYS A 3 29.69 6.53 4.75
C LYS A 3 29.01 7.78 4.21
N VAL A 4 29.78 8.63 3.53
CA VAL A 4 29.27 9.83 2.87
C VAL A 4 28.98 9.47 1.42
N ILE A 5 27.76 9.76 0.96
CA ILE A 5 27.35 9.61 -0.43
C ILE A 5 26.86 10.94 -0.95
N SER A 6 27.27 11.31 -2.17
CA SER A 6 26.75 12.49 -2.85
C SER A 6 25.41 12.15 -3.50
N LEU A 7 24.39 12.96 -3.24
CA LEU A 7 23.08 12.88 -3.87
C LEU A 7 22.84 14.14 -4.70
N SER A 8 22.14 14.01 -5.82
CA SER A 8 21.62 15.19 -6.50
C SER A 8 20.54 15.86 -5.65
N ASP A 9 20.37 17.17 -5.81
CA ASP A 9 19.35 17.93 -5.05
C ASP A 9 17.94 17.34 -5.23
N ASN A 10 17.64 16.87 -6.44
CA ASN A 10 16.37 16.21 -6.74
C ASN A 10 16.22 14.89 -5.96
N ALA A 11 17.26 14.05 -5.92
CA ALA A 11 17.24 12.80 -5.17
C ALA A 11 17.06 13.04 -3.67
N TYR A 12 17.79 14.02 -3.11
CA TYR A 12 17.66 14.42 -1.72
C TYR A 12 16.25 14.96 -1.41
N GLY A 13 15.72 15.84 -2.26
CA GLY A 13 14.38 16.42 -2.11
C GLY A 13 13.28 15.36 -2.09
N ARG A 14 13.38 14.36 -2.96
CA ARG A 14 12.44 13.21 -2.99
C ARG A 14 12.50 12.37 -1.72
N ILE A 15 13.69 12.07 -1.22
CA ILE A 15 13.83 11.30 0.03
C ILE A 15 13.27 12.12 1.20
N LYS A 16 13.57 13.43 1.25
CA LYS A 16 13.09 14.34 2.27
C LYS A 16 11.57 14.45 2.30
N SER A 17 10.89 14.44 1.14
CA SER A 17 9.42 14.52 1.08
C SER A 17 8.72 13.23 1.52
N ILE A 18 9.41 12.08 1.46
CA ILE A 18 8.88 10.76 1.83
C ILE A 18 9.10 10.44 3.32
N LYS A 19 10.01 11.17 3.97
CA LYS A 19 10.38 11.01 5.37
C LYS A 19 9.22 11.39 6.29
N ALA A 20 8.82 10.51 7.19
CA ALA A 20 7.87 10.85 8.25
C ALA A 20 8.51 11.74 9.34
N GLU A 21 7.71 12.51 10.09
CA GLU A 21 8.22 13.47 11.09
C GLU A 21 9.18 12.86 12.12
N SER A 22 8.95 11.61 12.53
CA SER A 22 9.74 10.90 13.53
C SER A 22 10.79 9.94 12.95
N GLU A 23 10.90 9.83 11.62
CA GLU A 23 11.80 8.88 10.96
C GLU A 23 13.19 9.50 10.72
N SER A 24 14.30 8.76 10.80
CA SER A 24 15.60 9.27 10.38
C SER A 24 15.83 9.08 8.87
N PHE A 25 16.75 9.83 8.26
CA PHE A 25 17.11 9.61 6.85
C PHE A 25 17.65 8.19 6.59
N SER A 26 18.34 7.60 7.57
CA SER A 26 18.84 6.22 7.45
C SER A 26 17.68 5.22 7.44
N ASP A 27 16.65 5.45 8.25
CA ASP A 27 15.46 4.60 8.29
C ASP A 27 14.69 4.66 6.96
N VAL A 28 14.57 5.84 6.36
CA VAL A 28 13.96 5.99 5.03
C VAL A 28 14.71 5.16 3.99
N VAL A 29 16.05 5.24 3.98
CA VAL A 29 16.87 4.49 3.03
C VAL A 29 16.70 2.99 3.24
N ILE A 30 16.71 2.52 4.50
CA ILE A 30 16.47 1.11 4.83
C ILE A 30 15.07 0.69 4.38
N ARG A 31 14.02 1.44 4.68
CA ARG A 31 12.64 1.14 4.28
C ARG A 31 12.45 1.08 2.76
N LEU A 32 13.12 1.96 2.02
CA LEU A 32 13.02 2.00 0.56
C LEU A 32 13.83 0.89 -0.12
N THR A 33 14.93 0.46 0.49
CA THR A 33 15.84 -0.57 -0.04
C THR A 33 15.60 -1.95 0.54
N GLU A 34 14.81 -2.05 1.61
CA GLU A 34 14.24 -3.29 2.09
C GLU A 34 13.54 -3.92 0.91
N LYS A 35 14.12 -5.02 0.42
CA LYS A 35 13.39 -5.95 -0.43
C LYS A 35 12.19 -6.33 0.41
N LYS A 36 11.03 -5.74 0.13
CA LYS A 36 9.76 -6.32 0.53
C LYS A 36 9.86 -7.74 0.01
N ILE A 37 10.10 -8.69 0.92
CA ILE A 37 9.78 -10.08 0.65
C ILE A 37 8.30 -9.95 0.32
N LYS A 38 7.99 -9.93 -0.98
CA LYS A 38 6.62 -9.93 -1.46
C LYS A 38 6.13 -11.26 -0.96
N LYS A 39 5.56 -11.27 0.26
CA LYS A 39 4.93 -12.45 0.81
C LYS A 39 3.97 -12.89 -0.28
N PRO A 40 4.12 -14.11 -0.81
CA PRO A 40 3.14 -14.65 -1.74
C PRO A 40 1.75 -14.36 -1.20
N ILE A 41 0.81 -13.95 -2.05
CA ILE A 41 -0.54 -13.62 -1.57
C ILE A 41 -1.20 -14.80 -0.84
N THR A 42 -0.75 -16.02 -1.17
CA THR A 42 -1.07 -17.29 -0.50
C THR A 42 -0.68 -17.32 0.98
N ASP A 43 0.34 -16.57 1.41
CA ASP A 43 0.74 -16.49 2.81
C ASP A 43 -0.33 -15.85 3.70
N PHE A 44 -1.34 -15.20 3.11
CA PHE A 44 -2.46 -14.60 3.83
C PHE A 44 -3.69 -15.51 3.87
N PHE A 45 -3.68 -16.66 3.18
CA PHE A 45 -4.81 -17.59 3.17
C PHE A 45 -5.05 -18.17 4.56
N GLY A 46 -6.29 -18.12 5.04
CA GLY A 46 -6.70 -18.68 6.34
C GLY A 46 -6.17 -17.94 7.58
N LYS A 47 -5.48 -16.81 7.44
CA LYS A 47 -4.96 -16.03 8.58
C LYS A 47 -5.98 -15.10 9.24
N TRP A 48 -7.19 -15.01 8.69
CA TRP A 48 -8.23 -14.15 9.26
C TRP A 48 -8.76 -14.75 10.57
N PRO A 49 -8.59 -14.07 11.73
CA PRO A 49 -9.00 -14.59 13.03
C PRO A 49 -10.50 -14.40 13.33
N GLY A 50 -11.23 -13.70 12.45
CA GLY A 50 -12.61 -13.34 12.69
C GLY A 50 -13.59 -14.50 12.61
N GLY A 51 -14.67 -14.38 13.38
CA GLY A 51 -15.72 -15.39 13.47
C GLY A 51 -16.76 -15.29 12.35
N THR A 52 -17.63 -16.29 12.27
CA THR A 52 -18.70 -16.40 11.26
C THR A 52 -19.62 -15.17 11.21
N GLU A 53 -19.93 -14.56 12.37
CA GLU A 53 -20.81 -13.39 12.42
C GLU A 53 -20.17 -12.15 11.77
N GLU A 54 -18.87 -11.95 11.97
CA GLU A 54 -18.11 -10.88 11.33
C GLU A 54 -18.01 -11.09 9.82
N LEU A 55 -17.73 -12.33 9.39
CA LEU A 55 -17.71 -12.68 7.97
C LEU A 55 -19.05 -12.40 7.29
N ASN A 56 -20.16 -12.75 7.93
CA ASN A 56 -21.50 -12.46 7.41
C ASN A 56 -21.77 -10.95 7.28
N ARG A 57 -21.26 -10.14 8.22
CA ARG A 57 -21.36 -8.66 8.15
C ARG A 57 -20.55 -8.11 6.97
N ILE A 58 -19.29 -8.55 6.83
CA ILE A 58 -18.40 -8.15 5.73
C ILE A 58 -19.03 -8.53 4.39
N GLU A 59 -19.56 -9.75 4.27
CA GLU A 59 -20.22 -10.22 3.05
C GLU A 59 -21.43 -9.36 2.69
N ARG A 60 -22.25 -8.98 3.68
CA ARG A 60 -23.40 -8.09 3.46
C ARG A 60 -22.95 -6.73 2.90
N ILE A 61 -21.96 -6.10 3.52
CA ILE A 61 -21.43 -4.79 3.09
C ILE A 61 -20.90 -4.89 1.66
N LEU A 62 -20.09 -5.91 1.36
CA LEU A 62 -19.57 -6.12 0.00
C LEU A 62 -20.67 -6.30 -1.05
N LYS A 63 -21.76 -7.00 -0.71
CA LYS A 63 -22.91 -7.16 -1.62
C LYS A 63 -23.63 -5.84 -1.86
N GLU A 64 -23.81 -5.03 -0.83
CA GLU A 64 -24.44 -3.71 -0.94
C GLU A 64 -23.58 -2.75 -1.77
N ASP A 65 -22.28 -2.72 -1.53
CA ASP A 65 -21.34 -1.87 -2.28
C ASP A 65 -21.28 -2.26 -3.75
N ARG A 66 -21.23 -3.56 -4.07
CA ARG A 66 -21.27 -4.05 -5.46
C ARG A 66 -22.55 -3.65 -6.19
N LYS A 67 -23.70 -3.61 -5.50
CA LYS A 67 -24.97 -3.16 -6.09
C LYS A 67 -24.98 -1.64 -6.34
N LYS A 68 -24.35 -0.87 -5.47
CA LYS A 68 -24.24 0.59 -5.59
C LYS A 68 -23.15 1.02 -6.58
N PHE A 69 -22.18 0.14 -6.84
CA PHE A 69 -21.09 0.38 -7.77
C PHE A 69 -21.64 0.42 -9.21
N LYS A 70 -22.00 1.62 -9.66
CA LYS A 70 -22.20 1.89 -11.08
C LYS A 70 -20.83 1.97 -11.73
N THR A 71 -20.48 0.99 -12.57
CA THR A 71 -19.41 1.20 -13.55
C THR A 71 -19.77 2.45 -14.34
N ARG A 72 -18.91 3.47 -14.34
CA ARG A 72 -18.99 4.51 -15.37
C ARG A 72 -18.92 3.77 -16.70
N ASP A 73 -19.98 3.85 -17.49
CA ASP A 73 -19.96 3.33 -18.86
C ASP A 73 -18.80 4.02 -19.57
N ILE A 74 -17.74 3.27 -19.86
CA ILE A 74 -16.58 3.75 -20.62
C ILE A 74 -16.92 3.77 -22.12
N HIS A 75 -18.20 3.90 -22.47
CA HIS A 75 -18.67 3.90 -23.85
C HIS A 75 -18.54 5.30 -24.50
N GLU A 76 -18.49 6.38 -23.71
CA GLU A 76 -18.43 7.76 -24.23
C GLU A 76 -17.01 8.31 -24.47
N LEU A 77 -15.95 7.51 -24.31
CA LEU A 77 -14.56 7.98 -24.51
C LEU A 77 -13.89 7.40 -25.77
N LEU A 78 -14.63 6.65 -26.60
CA LEU A 78 -14.12 6.06 -27.86
C LEU A 78 -15.06 6.28 -29.07
N SER A 79 -15.96 7.28 -29.01
CA SER A 79 -16.72 7.78 -30.17
C SER A 79 -16.22 9.16 -30.56
#